data_AF-A0A5C8UQ59-F1
#
_entry.id   AF-A0A5C8UQ59-F1
#
_cell.length_a   1.000
_cell.length_b   1.000
_cell.length_c   1.000
_cell.angle_alpha   90.00
_cell.angle_beta   90.00
_cell.angle_gamma   90.00
#
_symmetry.space_group_name_H-M   'P 1'
#
loop_
_entity.id
_entity.type
_entity.pdbx_description
1 polymer ?
#
loop_
_entity_poly.entity_id
_entity_poly.type
_entity_poly.pdbx_seq_one_letter_code
_entity_poly.pdbx_strand_id
1 'polypeptide(L)'
;MPEMDALETLFVVTSFLFEGALVVHFAVRRWRFDTAVRQGWVIYVMSVPAVLVSSILLLAGKEWWLWLGGVLFFFWAVFGFTVEYLAEVQWRDPIRWSIFVPYVLLYLGTSMFYWWPLARIWPPLWYAFGVLFVVATVLNVASHRAPKDRRRTS
;
A
#
# COMPACT_ATOMS: atom_id res chain seq x y z
N MET A 1 -8.91 -15.08 -21.26
CA MET A 1 -9.09 -14.83 -19.82
C MET A 1 -10.24 -15.70 -19.35
N PRO A 2 -10.19 -16.28 -18.14
CA PRO A 2 -11.39 -16.83 -17.52
C PRO A 2 -12.48 -15.75 -17.45
N GLU A 3 -13.74 -16.17 -17.51
CA GLU A 3 -14.88 -15.28 -17.30
C GLU A 3 -14.88 -14.87 -15.82
N MET A 4 -14.37 -13.67 -15.53
CA MET A 4 -14.39 -13.10 -14.19
C MET A 4 -15.74 -12.46 -13.94
N ASP A 5 -16.30 -12.64 -12.75
CA ASP A 5 -17.48 -11.88 -12.39
C ASP A 5 -17.14 -10.40 -12.10
N ALA A 6 -18.18 -9.56 -12.01
CA ALA A 6 -18.02 -8.13 -11.80
C ALA A 6 -17.33 -7.78 -10.47
N LEU A 7 -17.50 -8.60 -9.44
CA LEU A 7 -16.92 -8.37 -8.11
C LEU A 7 -15.45 -8.80 -8.06
N GLU A 8 -15.08 -9.88 -8.74
CA GLU A 8 -13.69 -10.26 -8.96
C GLU A 8 -12.97 -9.19 -9.79
N THR A 9 -13.61 -8.68 -10.83
CA THR A 9 -13.07 -7.56 -11.62
C THR A 9 -12.85 -6.32 -10.76
N LEU A 10 -13.82 -5.97 -9.91
CA LEU A 10 -13.70 -4.86 -8.97
C LEU A 10 -12.54 -5.06 -8.00
N PHE A 11 -12.38 -6.27 -7.45
CA PHE A 11 -11.25 -6.61 -6.58
C PHE A 11 -9.90 -6.48 -7.31
N VAL A 12 -9.79 -7.02 -8.53
CA VAL A 12 -8.57 -6.94 -9.35
C VAL A 12 -8.20 -5.49 -9.62
N VAL A 13 -9.15 -4.68 -10.11
CA VAL A 13 -8.93 -3.26 -10.37
C VAL A 13 -8.48 -2.54 -9.10
N THR A 14 -9.15 -2.78 -7.97
CA THR A 14 -8.79 -2.17 -6.67
C THR A 14 -7.38 -2.56 -6.24
N SER A 15 -7.00 -3.83 -6.41
CA SER A 15 -5.67 -4.36 -6.07
C SER A 15 -4.57 -3.64 -6.86
N PHE A 16 -4.75 -3.52 -8.18
CA PHE A 16 -3.77 -2.83 -9.04
C PHE A 16 -3.75 -1.32 -8.83
N LEU A 17 -4.89 -0.70 -8.49
CA LEU A 17 -4.93 0.72 -8.10
C LEU A 17 -4.16 0.97 -6.81
N PHE A 18 -4.32 0.11 -5.80
CA PHE A 18 -3.57 0.17 -4.56
C PHE A 18 -2.05 0.06 -4.81
N GLU A 19 -1.63 -1.00 -5.50
CA GLU A 19 -0.21 -1.24 -5.75
C GLU A 19 0.41 -0.16 -6.65
N GLY A 20 -0.33 0.27 -7.69
CA GLY A 20 0.06 1.39 -8.54
C GLY A 20 0.22 2.69 -7.77
N ALA A 21 -0.67 2.99 -6.83
CA ALA A 21 -0.56 4.17 -5.97
C ALA A 21 0.69 4.11 -5.07
N LEU A 22 1.05 2.94 -4.55
CA LEU A 22 2.29 2.75 -3.79
C LEU A 22 3.53 2.98 -4.67
N VAL A 23 3.58 2.41 -5.87
CA VAL A 23 4.67 2.63 -6.83
C VAL A 23 4.84 4.12 -7.11
N VAL A 24 3.75 4.82 -7.43
CA VAL A 24 3.76 6.27 -7.69
C VAL A 24 4.23 7.04 -6.46
N HIS A 25 3.70 6.74 -5.28
CA HIS A 25 4.10 7.38 -4.04
C HIS A 25 5.60 7.23 -3.77
N PHE A 26 6.16 6.03 -3.90
CA PHE A 26 7.59 5.79 -3.68
C PHE A 26 8.46 6.41 -4.78
N ALA A 27 8.01 6.43 -6.03
CA ALA A 27 8.69 7.12 -7.12
C ALA A 27 8.76 8.64 -6.88
N VAL A 28 7.63 9.25 -6.49
CA VAL A 28 7.57 10.67 -6.13
C VAL A 28 8.46 10.96 -4.93
N ARG A 29 8.44 10.11 -3.89
CA ARG A 29 9.32 10.25 -2.73
C ARG A 29 10.80 10.19 -3.08
N ARG A 30 11.18 9.38 -4.07
CA ARG A 30 12.57 9.29 -4.56
C ARG A 30 13.02 10.55 -5.28
N TRP A 31 12.18 11.15 -6.13
CA TRP A 31 12.60 12.23 -7.03
C TRP A 31 12.17 13.63 -6.60
N ARG A 32 11.06 13.75 -5.86
CA ARG A 32 10.44 14.99 -5.40
C ARG A 32 10.01 14.88 -3.94
N PHE A 33 11.00 14.72 -3.06
CA PHE A 33 10.78 14.49 -1.62
C PHE A 33 9.86 15.55 -0.99
N ASP A 34 10.04 16.83 -1.31
CA ASP A 34 9.20 17.93 -0.77
C ASP A 34 7.72 17.80 -1.17
N THR A 35 7.46 17.29 -2.39
CA THR A 35 6.09 17.01 -2.85
C THR A 35 5.52 15.77 -2.17
N ALA A 36 6.33 14.73 -1.97
CA ALA A 36 5.92 13.50 -1.31
C ALA A 36 5.53 13.72 0.15
N VAL A 37 6.27 14.57 0.88
CA VAL A 37 5.94 14.92 2.27
C VAL A 37 4.59 15.65 2.35
N ARG A 38 4.30 16.56 1.41
CA ARG A 38 3.01 17.28 1.36
C ARG A 38 1.82 16.40 0.98
N GLN A 39 2.05 15.33 0.22
CA GLN A 39 0.99 14.45 -0.31
C GLN A 39 0.94 13.08 0.37
N GLY A 40 1.73 12.85 1.43
CA GLY A 40 1.78 11.54 2.11
C GLY A 40 0.43 11.08 2.65
N TRP A 41 -0.42 12.02 3.06
CA TRP A 41 -1.77 11.74 3.56
C TRP A 41 -2.72 11.14 2.50
N VAL A 42 -2.44 11.34 1.20
CA VAL A 42 -3.31 10.86 0.11
C VAL A 42 -3.44 9.35 0.14
N ILE A 43 -2.35 8.63 0.42
CA ILE A 43 -2.39 7.16 0.51
C ILE A 43 -3.27 6.71 1.68
N TYR A 44 -3.29 7.44 2.79
CA TYR A 44 -4.17 7.11 3.91
C TYR A 44 -5.64 7.32 3.56
N VAL A 45 -5.98 8.38 2.81
CA VAL A 45 -7.37 8.63 2.39
C VAL A 45 -7.87 7.59 1.39
N MET A 46 -6.99 6.98 0.60
CA MET A 46 -7.35 5.84 -0.26
C MET A 46 -7.87 4.61 0.50
N SER A 47 -7.68 4.54 1.82
CA SER A 47 -8.28 3.47 2.62
C SER A 47 -9.82 3.54 2.66
N VAL A 48 -10.42 4.73 2.53
CA VAL A 48 -11.88 4.91 2.51
C VAL A 48 -12.53 4.17 1.34
N PRO A 49 -12.16 4.44 0.07
CA PRO A 49 -12.71 3.67 -1.05
C PRO A 49 -12.36 2.18 -0.97
N ALA A 50 -11.19 1.81 -0.41
CA ALA A 50 -10.83 0.41 -0.21
C ALA A 50 -11.75 -0.33 0.77
N VAL A 51 -12.16 0.32 1.88
CA VAL A 51 -13.14 -0.23 2.82
C VAL A 51 -14.53 -0.31 2.20
N LEU A 52 -14.91 0.66 1.38
CA LEU A 52 -16.17 0.59 0.64
C LEU A 52 -16.21 -0.62 -0.28
N VAL A 53 -15.16 -0.84 -1.08
CA VAL A 53 -15.03 -2.04 -1.93
C VAL A 53 -15.06 -3.31 -1.08
N SER A 54 -14.33 -3.33 0.03
CA SER A 54 -14.32 -4.49 0.94
C SER A 54 -15.70 -4.77 1.53
N SER A 55 -16.46 -3.73 1.88
CA SER A 55 -17.82 -3.86 2.39
C SER A 55 -18.77 -4.39 1.32
N ILE A 56 -18.65 -3.93 0.06
CA ILE A 56 -19.42 -4.44 -1.07
C ILE A 56 -19.15 -5.94 -1.27
N LEU A 57 -17.89 -6.35 -1.29
CA LEU A 57 -17.49 -7.75 -1.43
C LEU A 57 -18.01 -8.62 -0.28
N LEU A 58 -17.90 -8.15 0.96
CA LEU A 58 -18.42 -8.83 2.15
C LEU A 58 -19.95 -9.00 2.08
N LEU A 59 -20.69 -7.93 1.78
CA LEU A 59 -22.16 -7.95 1.71
C LEU A 59 -22.67 -8.81 0.54
N ALA A 60 -21.89 -8.94 -0.52
CA ALA A 60 -22.17 -9.84 -1.63
C ALA A 60 -21.81 -11.32 -1.33
N GLY A 61 -21.36 -11.64 -0.11
CA GLY A 61 -21.04 -13.00 0.31
C GLY A 61 -19.74 -13.55 -0.28
N LYS A 62 -18.82 -12.68 -0.74
CA LYS A 62 -17.51 -13.12 -1.22
C LYS A 62 -16.64 -13.60 -0.06
N GLU A 63 -15.73 -14.51 -0.40
CA GLU A 63 -14.78 -15.09 0.53
C GLU A 63 -13.92 -14.03 1.23
N TRP A 64 -13.55 -14.32 2.48
CA TRP A 64 -12.80 -13.41 3.35
C TRP A 64 -11.49 -12.91 2.76
N TRP A 65 -10.81 -13.75 1.97
CA TRP A 65 -9.56 -13.40 1.33
C TRP A 65 -9.71 -12.34 0.22
N LEU A 66 -10.92 -12.05 -0.27
CA LEU A 66 -11.18 -10.97 -1.24
C LEU A 66 -11.44 -9.61 -0.58
N TRP A 67 -12.02 -9.57 0.62
CA TRP A 67 -12.39 -8.29 1.24
C TRP A 67 -11.51 -7.87 2.42
N LEU A 68 -10.72 -8.78 3.00
CA LEU A 68 -9.90 -8.45 4.17
C LEU A 68 -8.80 -7.41 3.85
N GLY A 69 -8.33 -7.34 2.60
CA GLY A 69 -7.29 -6.40 2.18
C GLY A 69 -7.62 -4.93 2.46
N GLY A 70 -8.81 -4.45 2.10
CA GLY A 70 -9.16 -3.05 2.34
C GLY A 70 -9.46 -2.74 3.80
N VAL A 71 -9.90 -3.72 4.59
CA VAL A 71 -10.03 -3.58 6.05
C VAL A 71 -8.66 -3.41 6.70
N LEU A 72 -7.68 -4.24 6.32
CA LEU A 72 -6.30 -4.10 6.79
C LEU A 72 -5.69 -2.78 6.35
N PHE A 73 -5.97 -2.35 5.12
CA PHE A 73 -5.50 -1.06 4.61
C PHE A 73 -6.01 0.10 5.48
N PHE A 74 -7.26 0.04 5.92
CA PHE A 74 -7.82 1.05 6.81
C PHE A 74 -7.15 1.08 8.17
N PHE A 75 -6.94 -0.08 8.81
CA PHE A 75 -6.20 -0.12 10.07
C PHE A 75 -4.78 0.40 9.92
N TRP A 76 -4.10 0.02 8.83
CA TRP A 76 -2.79 0.55 8.50
C TRP A 76 -2.82 2.07 8.34
N ALA A 77 -3.81 2.59 7.61
CA ALA A 77 -3.93 4.02 7.34
C ALA A 77 -4.24 4.83 8.59
N VAL A 78 -5.16 4.37 9.43
CA VAL A 78 -5.47 5.00 10.72
C VAL A 78 -4.24 4.99 11.62
N PHE A 79 -3.54 3.86 11.72
CA PHE A 79 -2.34 3.73 12.53
C PHE A 79 -1.22 4.67 12.03
N GLY A 80 -0.91 4.63 10.74
CA GLY A 80 0.10 5.47 10.11
C GLY A 80 -0.20 6.95 10.22
N PHE A 81 -1.44 7.36 9.89
CA PHE A 81 -1.89 8.74 10.00
C PHE A 81 -1.80 9.24 11.44
N THR A 82 -2.24 8.44 12.42
CA THR A 82 -2.18 8.82 13.83
C THR A 82 -0.74 9.04 14.29
N VAL A 83 0.16 8.11 13.98
CA VAL A 83 1.57 8.20 14.39
C VAL A 83 2.26 9.39 13.73
N GLU A 84 2.01 9.63 12.44
CA GLU A 84 2.75 10.61 11.65
C GLU A 84 2.18 12.04 11.75
N TYR A 85 0.86 12.21 11.77
CA TYR A 85 0.21 13.52 11.68
C TYR A 85 -0.46 13.97 12.98
N LEU A 86 -0.95 13.03 13.81
CA LEU A 86 -1.59 13.42 15.08
C LEU A 86 -0.60 13.43 16.23
N ALA A 87 0.27 12.41 16.30
CA ALA A 87 1.24 12.26 17.37
C ALA A 87 2.65 12.77 16.98
N GLU A 88 2.89 13.03 15.68
CA GLU A 88 4.15 13.54 15.12
C GLU A 88 5.41 12.81 15.63
N VAL A 89 5.29 11.51 15.90
CA VAL A 89 6.36 10.74 16.55
C VAL A 89 7.45 10.43 15.52
N GLN A 90 8.68 10.86 15.80
CA GLN A 90 9.85 10.40 15.04
C GLN A 90 10.16 8.94 15.41
N TRP A 91 9.73 7.99 14.58
CA TRP A 91 9.85 6.55 14.83
C TRP A 91 10.80 5.81 13.88
N ARG A 92 11.33 6.50 12.87
CA ARG A 92 12.20 5.91 11.84
C ARG A 92 13.69 6.14 12.10
N ASP A 93 14.06 7.21 12.81
CA ASP A 93 15.44 7.53 13.15
C ASP A 93 15.52 8.18 14.55
N PRO A 94 15.94 7.45 15.60
CA PRO A 94 16.21 6.01 15.63
C PRO A 94 14.93 5.16 15.50
N ILE A 95 15.06 3.91 15.07
CA ILE A 95 13.91 3.02 14.86
C ILE A 95 13.22 2.71 16.21
N ARG A 96 11.93 3.06 16.31
CA ARG A 96 11.06 2.65 17.42
C ARG A 96 10.31 1.37 17.06
N TRP A 97 10.83 0.23 17.51
CA TRP A 97 10.32 -1.10 17.16
C TRP A 97 8.84 -1.33 17.46
N SER A 98 8.33 -0.76 18.56
CA SER A 98 6.91 -0.86 18.94
C SER A 98 5.95 -0.20 17.94
N ILE A 99 6.44 0.71 17.11
CA ILE A 99 5.68 1.35 16.01
C ILE A 99 6.05 0.70 14.68
N PHE A 100 7.34 0.45 14.46
CA PHE A 100 7.85 -0.08 13.21
C PHE A 100 7.25 -1.45 12.87
N VAL A 101 7.23 -2.38 13.83
CA VAL A 101 6.72 -3.74 13.62
C VAL A 101 5.23 -3.73 13.24
N PRO A 102 4.30 -3.15 14.01
CA PRO A 102 2.89 -3.15 13.64
C PRO A 102 2.64 -2.39 12.32
N TYR A 103 3.35 -1.28 12.08
CA TYR A 103 3.23 -0.54 10.81
C TYR A 103 3.58 -1.43 9.62
N VAL A 104 4.73 -2.12 9.67
CA VAL A 104 5.21 -2.96 8.57
C VAL A 104 4.35 -4.22 8.41
N LEU A 105 3.90 -4.83 9.51
CA LEU A 105 3.00 -5.99 9.45
C LEU A 105 1.66 -5.64 8.81
N LEU A 106 1.05 -4.51 9.19
CA LEU A 106 -0.21 -4.05 8.60
C LEU A 106 -0.03 -3.70 7.12
N TYR A 107 1.07 -3.03 6.77
CA TYR A 107 1.41 -2.72 5.38
C TYR A 107 1.56 -4.00 4.54
N LEU A 108 2.43 -4.92 4.96
CA LEU A 108 2.69 -6.16 4.23
C LEU A 108 1.44 -7.03 4.19
N GLY A 109 0.71 -7.15 5.29
CA GLY A 109 -0.56 -7.87 5.33
C GLY A 109 -1.53 -7.34 4.28
N THR A 110 -1.72 -6.01 4.22
CA THR A 110 -2.55 -5.37 3.20
C THR A 110 -2.10 -5.75 1.79
N SER A 111 -0.82 -5.60 1.47
CA SER A 111 -0.28 -5.97 0.14
C SER A 111 -0.48 -7.45 -0.17
N MET A 112 -0.26 -8.35 0.80
CA MET A 112 -0.45 -9.79 0.59
C MET A 112 -1.91 -10.14 0.33
N PHE A 113 -2.85 -9.48 1.00
CA PHE A 113 -4.29 -9.69 0.78
C PHE A 113 -4.82 -9.10 -0.53
N TYR A 114 -4.13 -8.12 -1.12
CA TYR A 114 -4.40 -7.73 -2.51
C TYR A 114 -3.70 -8.62 -3.53
N TRP A 115 -2.60 -9.27 -3.16
CA TRP A 115 -1.78 -10.07 -4.07
C TRP A 115 -2.19 -11.54 -4.15
N TRP A 116 -2.21 -12.27 -3.04
CA TRP A 116 -2.41 -13.72 -3.02
C TRP A 116 -3.72 -14.19 -3.67
N PRO A 117 -4.87 -13.53 -3.46
CA PRO A 117 -6.11 -13.86 -4.16
C PRO A 117 -5.98 -13.91 -5.69
N LEU A 118 -5.10 -13.08 -6.27
CA LEU A 118 -4.91 -13.03 -7.72
C LEU A 118 -4.41 -14.37 -8.29
N ALA A 119 -3.68 -15.17 -7.50
CA ALA A 119 -3.25 -16.51 -7.94
C ALA A 119 -4.44 -17.46 -8.12
N ARG A 120 -5.50 -17.29 -7.33
CA ARG A 120 -6.72 -18.09 -7.40
C ARG A 120 -7.65 -17.64 -8.51
N ILE A 121 -7.71 -16.33 -8.78
CA ILE A 121 -8.52 -15.75 -9.86
C ILE A 121 -7.88 -16.07 -11.21
N TRP A 122 -6.63 -15.62 -11.42
CA TRP A 122 -5.89 -15.87 -12.66
C TRP A 122 -4.38 -15.69 -12.45
N PRO A 123 -3.56 -16.77 -12.55
CA PRO A 123 -2.13 -16.72 -12.22
C PRO A 123 -1.32 -15.60 -12.89
N PRO A 124 -1.57 -15.20 -14.15
CA PRO A 124 -0.91 -14.04 -14.76
C PRO A 124 -1.08 -12.71 -13.99
N LEU A 125 -2.24 -12.46 -13.35
CA LEU A 125 -2.45 -11.27 -12.52
C LEU A 125 -1.52 -11.30 -11.30
N TRP A 126 -1.30 -12.48 -10.72
CA TRP A 126 -0.40 -12.64 -9.60
C TRP A 126 1.03 -12.28 -9.97
N TYR A 127 1.52 -12.72 -11.14
CA TYR A 127 2.85 -12.35 -11.61
C TYR A 127 2.96 -10.85 -11.92
N ALA A 128 1.95 -10.29 -12.59
CA ALA A 128 1.91 -8.86 -12.91
C ALA A 128 1.94 -7.99 -11.64
N PHE A 129 1.14 -8.34 -10.63
CA PHE A 129 1.17 -7.68 -9.32
C PHE A 129 2.53 -7.85 -8.65
N GLY A 130 3.11 -9.06 -8.68
CA GLY A 130 4.43 -9.32 -8.09
C GLY A 130 5.54 -8.45 -8.69
N VAL A 131 5.51 -8.19 -10.00
CA VAL A 131 6.45 -7.25 -10.64
C VAL A 131 6.28 -5.84 -10.07
N LEU A 132 5.05 -5.34 -9.95
CA LEU A 132 4.77 -4.02 -9.38
C LEU A 132 5.24 -3.94 -7.92
N PHE A 133 4.99 -4.99 -7.13
CA PHE A 133 5.43 -5.09 -5.74
C PHE A 133 6.95 -5.03 -5.59
N VAL A 134 7.69 -5.73 -6.45
CA VAL A 134 9.16 -5.66 -6.49
C VAL A 134 9.61 -4.24 -6.85
N VAL A 135 9.00 -3.61 -7.86
CA VAL A 135 9.31 -2.22 -8.24
C VAL A 135 9.05 -1.26 -7.09
N ALA A 136 7.88 -1.35 -6.43
CA ALA A 136 7.53 -0.55 -5.26
C ALA A 136 8.55 -0.74 -4.13
N THR A 137 8.94 -1.98 -3.84
CA THR A 137 9.91 -2.33 -2.80
C THR A 137 11.27 -1.71 -3.09
N VAL A 138 11.78 -1.85 -4.31
CA VAL A 138 13.06 -1.27 -4.73
C VAL A 138 13.02 0.26 -4.63
N LEU A 139 11.94 0.90 -5.09
CA LEU A 139 11.75 2.34 -4.99
C LEU A 139 11.68 2.81 -3.53
N ASN A 140 10.96 2.08 -2.67
CA ASN A 140 10.84 2.39 -1.25
C ASN A 140 12.21 2.36 -0.57
N VAL A 141 12.98 1.29 -0.75
CA VAL A 141 14.34 1.15 -0.20
C VAL A 141 15.28 2.22 -0.76
N ALA A 142 15.27 2.46 -2.07
CA ALA A 142 16.11 3.46 -2.71
C ALA A 142 15.80 4.89 -2.25
N SER A 143 14.52 5.21 -1.95
CA SER A 143 14.11 6.54 -1.49
C SER A 143 14.76 6.94 -0.16
N HIS A 144 15.14 5.97 0.69
CA HIS A 144 15.79 6.23 1.97
C HIS A 144 17.30 6.54 1.84
N ARG A 145 17.93 6.24 0.69
CA ARG A 145 19.38 6.49 0.46
C ARG A 145 19.70 7.85 -0.16
N ALA A 146 18.70 8.52 -0.73
CA ALA A 146 18.88 9.76 -1.50
C ALA A 146 19.36 11.04 -0.76
N PRO A 147 19.36 11.21 0.59
CA PRO A 147 19.70 12.52 1.15
C PRO A 147 21.20 12.86 1.24
N LYS A 148 22.12 11.90 1.10
CA LYS A 148 23.54 12.13 1.44
C LYS A 148 24.39 12.79 0.34
N ASP A 149 24.04 12.66 -0.94
CA ASP A 149 24.88 13.20 -2.03
C ASP A 149 24.56 14.64 -2.44
N ARG A 150 23.37 15.18 -2.10
CA ARG A 150 23.00 16.56 -2.47
C ARG A 150 23.60 17.66 -1.59
N ARG A 151 24.24 17.33 -0.46
CA ARG A 151 24.84 18.31 0.48
C ARG A 151 26.35 18.50 0.31
N ARG A 152 26.99 17.88 -0.69
CA ARG A 152 28.45 18.00 -0.91
C ARG A 152 28.84 18.95 -2.04
N THR A 153 27.89 19.66 -2.64
CA THR A 153 28.13 20.57 -3.78
C THR A 153 27.55 21.98 -3.57
N SER A 154 27.43 22.43 -2.32
CA SER A 154 27.10 23.83 -1.99
C SER A 154 28.23 24.47 -1.21
#